data_AF-A0A9E5NN24-F1
#
_entry.id   AF-A0A9E5NN24-F1
#
_cell.length_a   1.000
_cell.length_b   1.000
_cell.length_c   1.000
_cell.angle_alpha   90.00
_cell.angle_beta   90.00
_cell.angle_gamma   90.00
#
_symmetry.space_group_name_H-M   'P 1'
#
loop_
_entity.id
_entity.type
_entity.pdbx_description
1 polymer ?
#
loop_
_entity_poly.entity_id
_entity_poly.type
_entity_poly.pdbx_seq_one_letter_code
_entity_poly.pdbx_strand_id
1 'polypeptide(L)'
;MLKYGLVMVVGTMFRFFPWPCKAGLMEIGHPDRNSPVFLTCNYRLTAARVQRALRALDAYLLVANSRGVNVWCAATGGLLTNHDVVSALKTSGIEERVDHRELILPQLAATGVEAREVEKKTGWKMIWGPVYVEDAPRFLKNGLEKNPAMREAKFPSTQRIQMAVAWALLLSLILAVVLIPLWREATVPSILLLWALSLLVYLSFPLYERWLTSTGSNLVLVGFAILWVILVLAGLVYAAVFGDWSWGFVLRWGLVSGIMIFSLGLDFLGSTPVFKSGLHEDRLLKVMLDEQTCRGVGYCEQVCPRNCYEVDRERHKASLPRQERCVQCGACIVQCPFDALRFRSPSGEVLSPETIRRFKLNLMGKRLVE
;
A
#
# COMPACT_ATOMS: atom_id res chain seq x y z
N MET A 1 26.25 7.46 5.69
CA MET A 1 24.93 7.64 6.34
C MET A 1 24.17 8.88 5.84
N LEU A 2 24.84 10.00 5.56
CA LEU A 2 24.23 11.26 5.09
C LEU A 2 23.34 11.10 3.83
N LYS A 3 23.81 10.36 2.82
CA LYS A 3 23.04 10.08 1.58
C LYS A 3 21.71 9.34 1.84
N TYR A 4 21.67 8.44 2.83
CA TYR A 4 20.44 7.70 3.17
C TYR A 4 19.44 8.60 3.90
N GLY A 5 19.91 9.43 4.83
CA GLY A 5 19.07 10.40 5.54
C GLY A 5 18.37 11.36 4.57
N LEU A 6 19.12 11.89 3.59
CA LEU A 6 18.55 12.74 2.55
C LEU A 6 17.48 12.03 1.72
N VAL A 7 17.73 10.79 1.28
CA VAL A 7 16.74 9.99 0.53
C VAL A 7 15.48 9.76 1.36
N MET A 8 15.61 9.52 2.67
CA MET A 8 14.47 9.33 3.55
C MET A 8 13.64 10.60 3.70
N VAL A 9 14.28 11.76 3.89
CA VAL A 9 13.58 13.04 4.04
C VAL A 9 12.91 13.45 2.72
N VAL A 10 13.69 13.56 1.65
CA VAL A 10 13.20 13.98 0.32
C VAL A 10 12.17 12.99 -0.21
N GLY A 11 12.44 11.69 -0.09
CA GLY A 11 11.53 10.65 -0.55
C GLY A 11 10.22 10.60 0.25
N THR A 12 10.23 11.01 1.52
CA THR A 12 9.00 11.14 2.31
C THR A 12 8.22 12.39 1.91
N MET A 13 8.90 13.54 1.77
CA MET A 13 8.27 14.80 1.38
C MET A 13 7.62 14.73 -0.01
N PHE A 14 8.32 14.12 -0.97
CA PHE A 14 7.86 14.01 -2.36
C PHE A 14 7.34 12.61 -2.69
N ARG A 15 6.75 11.92 -1.71
CA ARG A 15 6.37 10.51 -1.85
C ARG A 15 5.38 10.23 -2.99
N PHE A 16 4.55 11.19 -3.34
CA PHE A 16 3.53 11.08 -4.38
C PHE A 16 4.09 11.15 -5.79
N PHE A 17 5.31 11.64 -5.95
CA PHE A 17 5.95 11.77 -7.25
C PHE A 17 6.79 10.52 -7.55
N PRO A 18 6.72 10.00 -8.78
CA PRO A 18 7.59 8.92 -9.21
C PRO A 18 9.07 9.33 -9.06
N TRP A 19 9.84 8.54 -8.33
CA TRP A 19 11.27 8.80 -8.12
C TRP A 19 12.12 7.56 -8.38
N PRO A 20 12.44 7.27 -9.65
CA PRO A 20 13.13 6.05 -10.01
C PRO A 20 14.62 6.05 -9.63
N CYS A 21 15.14 4.86 -9.31
CA CYS A 21 16.56 4.53 -9.31
C CYS A 21 16.88 3.56 -10.46
N LYS A 22 18.17 3.25 -10.67
CA LYS A 22 18.61 2.32 -11.70
C LYS A 22 18.05 0.93 -11.41
N ALA A 23 17.38 0.34 -12.40
CA ALA A 23 16.93 -1.05 -12.38
C ALA A 23 18.10 -1.99 -12.69
N GLY A 24 18.02 -3.24 -12.24
CA GLY A 24 19.04 -4.26 -12.46
C GLY A 24 19.45 -5.00 -11.18
N LEU A 25 20.52 -5.78 -11.29
CA LEU A 25 21.08 -6.56 -10.19
C LEU A 25 21.95 -5.70 -9.28
N MET A 26 21.81 -5.90 -7.97
CA MET A 26 22.68 -5.32 -6.95
C MET A 26 23.16 -6.44 -6.02
N GLU A 27 24.45 -6.42 -5.69
CA GLU A 27 25.05 -7.32 -4.70
C GLU A 27 24.97 -6.65 -3.31
N ILE A 28 24.52 -7.40 -2.31
CA ILE A 28 24.48 -6.99 -0.90
C ILE A 28 25.45 -7.87 -0.14
N GLY A 29 26.42 -7.27 0.55
CA GLY A 29 27.49 -8.02 1.22
C GLY A 29 28.41 -8.69 0.20
N HIS A 30 28.72 -9.96 0.42
CA HIS A 30 29.53 -10.81 -0.42
C HIS A 30 28.75 -12.06 -0.83
N PRO A 31 27.73 -11.92 -1.70
CA PRO A 31 26.88 -13.05 -2.08
C PRO A 31 27.66 -14.10 -2.88
N ASP A 32 27.37 -15.36 -2.59
CA ASP A 32 27.85 -16.54 -3.29
C ASP A 32 26.75 -17.15 -4.19
N ARG A 33 27.01 -18.34 -4.75
CA ARG A 33 26.07 -19.01 -5.68
C ARG A 33 24.83 -19.60 -5.00
N ASN A 34 24.80 -19.68 -3.67
CA ASN A 34 23.67 -20.17 -2.88
C ASN A 34 22.91 -19.02 -2.18
N SER A 35 23.36 -17.78 -2.37
CA SER A 35 22.82 -16.62 -1.68
C SER A 35 21.42 -16.26 -2.19
N PRO A 36 20.50 -15.88 -1.28
CA PRO A 36 19.11 -15.61 -1.64
C PRO A 36 18.97 -14.43 -2.59
N VAL A 37 18.01 -14.54 -3.50
CA VAL A 37 17.65 -13.49 -4.46
C VAL A 37 16.35 -12.82 -4.04
N PHE A 38 16.40 -11.53 -3.75
CA PHE A 38 15.24 -10.70 -3.41
C PHE A 38 14.83 -9.83 -4.60
N LEU A 39 13.53 -9.68 -4.81
CA LEU A 39 12.99 -8.69 -5.74
C LEU A 39 12.60 -7.41 -4.97
N THR A 40 12.85 -6.26 -5.58
CA THR A 40 12.20 -4.99 -5.22
C THR A 40 11.82 -4.18 -6.45
N CYS A 41 11.25 -3.00 -6.24
CA CYS A 41 10.87 -2.06 -7.28
C CYS A 41 11.89 -0.91 -7.38
N ASN A 42 11.98 -0.25 -8.53
CA ASN A 42 12.91 0.86 -8.75
C ASN A 42 12.47 2.20 -8.14
N TYR A 43 11.49 2.23 -7.23
CA TYR A 43 11.24 3.43 -6.43
C TYR A 43 12.37 3.65 -5.42
N ARG A 44 13.10 4.76 -5.55
CA ARG A 44 14.36 5.02 -4.85
C ARG A 44 14.25 4.87 -3.33
N LEU A 45 13.17 5.37 -2.74
CA LEU A 45 12.93 5.25 -1.29
C LEU A 45 12.74 3.78 -0.87
N THR A 46 11.98 3.00 -1.63
CA THR A 46 11.77 1.57 -1.35
C THR A 46 13.07 0.78 -1.54
N ALA A 47 13.76 0.96 -2.66
CA ALA A 47 15.03 0.28 -2.93
C ALA A 47 16.07 0.58 -1.84
N ALA A 48 16.19 1.85 -1.40
CA ALA A 48 17.10 2.23 -0.33
C ALA A 48 16.75 1.58 1.02
N ARG A 49 15.46 1.42 1.35
CA ARG A 49 15.01 0.74 2.58
C ARG A 49 15.34 -0.75 2.54
N VAL A 50 15.06 -1.42 1.41
CA VAL A 50 15.38 -2.84 1.21
C VAL A 50 16.89 -3.05 1.28
N GLN A 51 17.68 -2.27 0.54
CA GLN A 51 19.13 -2.34 0.58
C GLN A 51 19.67 -2.16 2.00
N ARG A 52 19.11 -1.24 2.79
CA ARG A 52 19.51 -1.03 4.19
C ARG A 52 19.17 -2.22 5.07
N ALA A 53 17.96 -2.76 4.95
CA ALA A 53 17.49 -3.88 5.77
C ALA A 53 18.28 -5.17 5.48
N LEU A 54 18.70 -5.37 4.23
CA LEU A 54 19.47 -6.55 3.82
C LEU A 54 20.98 -6.43 4.11
N ARG A 55 21.50 -5.32 4.65
CA ARG A 55 22.96 -5.12 4.85
C ARG A 55 23.65 -6.17 5.73
N ALA A 56 22.89 -6.85 6.57
CA ALA A 56 23.40 -7.90 7.45
C ALA A 56 23.37 -9.29 6.80
N LEU A 57 23.05 -9.36 5.51
CA LEU A 57 22.94 -10.60 4.73
C LEU A 57 23.84 -10.50 3.50
N ASP A 58 24.34 -11.66 3.07
CA ASP A 58 24.93 -11.85 1.74
C ASP A 58 23.78 -12.27 0.80
N ALA A 59 23.39 -11.37 -0.10
CA ALA A 59 22.20 -11.55 -0.92
C ALA A 59 22.28 -10.80 -2.26
N TYR A 60 21.52 -11.29 -3.23
CA TYR A 60 21.27 -10.57 -4.47
C TYR A 60 19.96 -9.77 -4.36
N LEU A 61 19.98 -8.50 -4.76
CA LEU A 61 18.81 -7.66 -4.84
C LEU A 61 18.53 -7.29 -6.30
N LEU A 62 17.44 -7.84 -6.84
CA LEU A 62 16.95 -7.57 -8.18
C LEU A 62 15.95 -6.40 -8.14
N VAL A 63 16.32 -5.28 -8.75
CA VAL A 63 15.48 -4.07 -8.80
C VAL A 63 14.71 -4.03 -10.12
N ALA A 64 13.41 -4.36 -10.09
CA ALA A 64 12.53 -4.29 -11.26
C ALA A 64 12.04 -2.86 -11.54
N ASN A 65 11.80 -2.54 -12.81
CA ASN A 65 11.30 -1.23 -13.20
C ASN A 65 9.82 -1.08 -12.86
N SER A 66 9.51 -0.25 -11.86
CA SER A 66 8.14 0.13 -11.48
C SER A 66 7.80 1.57 -11.85
N ARG A 67 8.56 2.15 -12.79
CA ARG A 67 8.45 3.56 -13.20
C ARG A 67 8.59 4.53 -12.02
N GLY A 68 9.35 4.15 -10.99
CA GLY A 68 9.56 4.97 -9.80
C GLY A 68 8.37 5.00 -8.84
N VAL A 69 7.48 4.01 -8.88
CA VAL A 69 6.34 3.87 -7.94
C VAL A 69 6.60 2.71 -6.97
N ASN A 70 6.22 2.87 -5.70
CA ASN A 70 6.45 1.85 -4.66
C ASN A 70 5.74 0.52 -4.97
N VAL A 71 6.20 -0.59 -4.38
CA VAL A 71 5.70 -1.96 -4.64
C VAL A 71 4.17 -2.06 -4.61
N TRP A 72 3.51 -1.59 -3.55
CA TRP A 72 2.07 -1.80 -3.35
C TRP A 72 1.24 -1.01 -4.38
N CYS A 73 1.59 0.26 -4.57
CA CYS A 73 0.92 1.12 -5.56
C CYS A 73 1.23 0.66 -6.99
N ALA A 74 2.46 0.25 -7.28
CA ALA A 74 2.86 -0.20 -8.61
C ALA A 74 2.18 -1.52 -8.98
N ALA A 75 2.12 -2.49 -8.05
CA ALA A 75 1.46 -3.76 -8.30
C ALA A 75 -0.06 -3.59 -8.49
N THR A 76 -0.69 -2.74 -7.68
CA THR A 76 -2.14 -2.47 -7.80
C THR A 76 -2.46 -1.59 -9.02
N GLY A 77 -1.54 -0.71 -9.41
CA GLY A 77 -1.71 0.22 -10.52
C GLY A 77 -1.19 -0.27 -11.88
N GLY A 78 -0.76 -1.53 -12.01
CA GLY A 78 -0.28 -2.07 -13.29
C GLY A 78 1.11 -1.61 -13.72
N LEU A 79 1.91 -1.10 -12.78
CA LEU A 79 3.28 -0.63 -13.03
C LEU A 79 4.35 -1.61 -12.55
N LEU A 80 3.97 -2.67 -11.84
CA LEU A 80 4.85 -3.79 -11.48
C LEU A 80 4.08 -5.10 -11.73
N THR A 81 4.41 -5.75 -12.85
CA THR A 81 3.66 -6.87 -13.42
C THR A 81 4.55 -8.08 -13.67
N ASN A 82 3.95 -9.17 -14.17
CA ASN A 82 4.69 -10.35 -14.65
C ASN A 82 5.80 -9.97 -15.63
N HIS A 83 5.54 -9.04 -16.56
CA HIS A 83 6.53 -8.63 -17.56
C HIS A 83 7.73 -7.95 -16.93
N ASP A 84 7.52 -7.10 -15.92
CA ASP A 84 8.59 -6.37 -15.25
C ASP A 84 9.49 -7.33 -14.45
N VAL A 85 8.91 -8.35 -13.82
CA VAL A 85 9.65 -9.40 -13.11
C VAL A 85 10.42 -10.31 -14.07
N VAL A 86 9.77 -10.78 -15.15
CA VAL A 86 10.41 -11.60 -16.18
C VAL A 86 11.56 -10.84 -16.84
N SER A 87 11.33 -9.58 -17.20
CA SER A 87 12.37 -8.71 -17.79
C SER A 87 13.54 -8.53 -16.83
N ALA A 88 13.28 -8.26 -15.55
CA ALA A 88 14.34 -8.14 -14.56
C ALA A 88 15.15 -9.44 -14.42
N LEU A 89 14.51 -10.61 -14.36
CA LEU A 89 15.21 -11.90 -14.31
C LEU A 89 16.09 -12.13 -15.54
N LYS A 90 15.55 -11.90 -16.73
CA LYS A 90 16.24 -12.19 -18.00
C LYS A 90 17.35 -11.20 -18.35
N THR A 91 17.24 -9.94 -17.95
CA THR A 91 18.20 -8.88 -18.34
C THR A 91 19.27 -8.60 -17.29
N SER A 92 19.13 -9.15 -16.08
CA SER A 92 20.01 -8.84 -14.95
C SER A 92 21.27 -9.69 -14.86
N GLY A 93 21.33 -10.81 -15.58
CA GLY A 93 22.42 -11.79 -15.48
C GLY A 93 22.37 -12.67 -14.22
N ILE A 94 21.30 -12.59 -13.41
CA ILE A 94 21.20 -13.35 -12.16
C ILE A 94 21.27 -14.87 -12.36
N GLU A 95 20.80 -15.38 -13.51
CA GLU A 95 20.84 -16.82 -13.83
C GLU A 95 22.26 -17.40 -13.88
N GLU A 96 23.28 -16.57 -14.11
CA GLU A 96 24.69 -16.99 -14.16
C GLU A 96 25.38 -16.88 -12.78
N ARG A 97 24.74 -16.19 -11.83
CA ARG A 97 25.32 -15.85 -10.52
C ARG A 97 24.91 -16.78 -9.40
N VAL A 98 23.81 -17.52 -9.54
CA VAL A 98 23.31 -18.47 -8.54
C VAL A 98 23.05 -19.86 -9.15
N ASP A 99 23.17 -20.89 -8.32
CA ASP A 99 22.96 -22.30 -8.70
C ASP A 99 21.52 -22.78 -8.47
N HIS A 100 20.64 -21.88 -8.01
CA HIS A 100 19.23 -22.14 -7.78
C HIS A 100 18.34 -21.19 -8.62
N ARG A 101 17.05 -21.51 -8.72
CA ARG A 101 16.05 -20.68 -9.41
C ARG A 101 14.91 -20.32 -8.47
N GLU A 102 15.23 -19.61 -7.40
CA GLU A 102 14.25 -19.14 -6.41
C GLU A 102 14.33 -17.62 -6.25
N LEU A 103 13.20 -16.92 -6.38
CA LEU A 103 13.10 -15.47 -6.23
C LEU A 103 12.14 -15.11 -5.09
N ILE A 104 12.63 -14.37 -4.11
CA ILE A 104 11.83 -13.88 -2.98
C ILE A 104 11.17 -12.56 -3.37
N LEU A 105 9.84 -12.59 -3.51
CA LEU A 105 9.01 -11.46 -3.87
C LEU A 105 8.49 -10.70 -2.65
N PRO A 106 8.32 -9.37 -2.72
CA PRO A 106 7.56 -8.62 -1.73
C PRO A 106 6.11 -9.10 -1.68
N GLN A 107 5.56 -9.37 -0.50
CA GLN A 107 4.18 -9.87 -0.36
C GLN A 107 3.13 -8.95 -1.02
N LEU A 108 3.32 -7.63 -0.92
CA LEU A 108 2.37 -6.65 -1.46
C LEU A 108 2.42 -6.53 -3.00
N ALA A 109 3.33 -7.25 -3.68
CA ALA A 109 3.34 -7.37 -5.13
C ALA A 109 2.33 -8.43 -5.64
N ALA A 110 1.77 -9.26 -4.76
CA ALA A 110 0.87 -10.37 -5.11
C ALA A 110 -0.45 -9.97 -5.75
N THR A 111 -0.78 -8.67 -5.79
CA THR A 111 -1.85 -8.17 -6.65
C THR A 111 -1.39 -8.16 -8.10
N GLY A 112 -0.30 -7.45 -8.43
CA GLY A 112 0.15 -7.24 -9.81
C GLY A 112 0.98 -8.36 -10.45
N VAL A 113 1.60 -9.22 -9.63
CA VAL A 113 2.47 -10.31 -10.09
C VAL A 113 1.83 -11.66 -9.81
N GLU A 114 1.51 -12.41 -10.84
CA GLU A 114 0.98 -13.77 -10.78
C GLU A 114 2.14 -14.77 -10.79
N ALA A 115 2.42 -15.35 -9.62
CA ALA A 115 3.57 -16.22 -9.41
C ALA A 115 3.65 -17.34 -10.46
N ARG A 116 2.55 -18.09 -10.63
CA ARG A 116 2.45 -19.22 -11.57
C ARG A 116 2.83 -18.84 -13.01
N GLU A 117 2.44 -17.67 -13.47
CA GLU A 117 2.73 -17.23 -14.84
C GLU A 117 4.21 -16.82 -15.02
N VAL A 118 4.82 -16.22 -14.00
CA VAL A 118 6.26 -15.94 -14.01
C VAL A 118 7.05 -17.26 -13.94
N GLU A 119 6.66 -18.20 -13.08
CA GLU A 119 7.29 -19.53 -12.97
C GLU A 119 7.27 -20.26 -14.31
N LYS A 120 6.10 -20.33 -14.99
CA LYS A 120 5.97 -20.94 -16.32
C LYS A 120 6.91 -20.33 -17.36
N LYS A 121 7.09 -19.01 -17.35
CA LYS A 121 7.88 -18.28 -18.36
C LYS A 121 9.38 -18.30 -18.09
N THR A 122 9.80 -18.50 -16.85
CA THR A 122 11.20 -18.30 -16.44
C THR A 122 11.85 -19.55 -15.84
N GLY A 123 11.06 -20.51 -15.36
CA GLY A 123 11.54 -21.64 -14.57
C GLY A 123 11.98 -21.25 -13.15
N TRP A 124 11.81 -19.99 -12.74
CA TRP A 124 12.10 -19.52 -11.39
C TRP A 124 10.91 -19.68 -10.49
N LYS A 125 11.07 -20.36 -9.36
CA LYS A 125 10.08 -20.50 -8.30
C LYS A 125 9.90 -19.17 -7.57
N MET A 126 8.65 -18.73 -7.44
CA MET A 126 8.30 -17.45 -6.84
C MET A 126 7.91 -17.65 -5.37
N ILE A 127 8.68 -17.05 -4.46
CA ILE A 127 8.49 -17.23 -3.02
C ILE A 127 8.01 -15.91 -2.42
N TRP A 128 6.85 -15.92 -1.76
CA TRP A 128 6.30 -14.72 -1.14
C TRP A 128 6.98 -14.42 0.20
N GLY A 129 7.91 -13.47 0.19
CA GLY A 129 8.58 -12.95 1.37
C GLY A 129 7.66 -12.21 2.34
N PRO A 130 8.20 -11.70 3.46
CA PRO A 130 7.45 -10.97 4.47
C PRO A 130 6.91 -9.63 3.95
N VAL A 131 5.92 -9.06 4.64
CA VAL A 131 5.43 -7.69 4.36
C VAL A 131 6.51 -6.65 4.63
N TYR A 132 7.27 -6.85 5.71
CA TYR A 132 8.37 -5.97 6.13
C TYR A 132 9.70 -6.68 5.89
N VAL A 133 10.60 -6.03 5.17
CA VAL A 133 11.90 -6.59 4.78
C VAL A 133 12.81 -6.81 5.99
N GLU A 134 12.57 -6.10 7.09
CA GLU A 134 13.26 -6.27 8.36
C GLU A 134 13.12 -7.69 8.92
N ASP A 135 12.06 -8.42 8.55
CA ASP A 135 11.85 -9.81 8.93
C ASP A 135 12.61 -10.81 8.03
N ALA A 136 13.29 -10.36 6.98
CA ALA A 136 13.98 -11.23 6.02
C ALA A 136 15.01 -12.19 6.67
N PRO A 137 15.87 -11.77 7.61
CA PRO A 137 16.81 -12.70 8.25
C PRO A 137 16.11 -13.85 8.98
N ARG A 138 15.01 -13.54 9.70
CA ARG A 138 14.21 -14.55 10.40
C ARG A 138 13.45 -15.45 9.43
N PHE A 139 12.94 -14.89 8.35
CA PHE A 139 12.28 -15.63 7.27
C PHE A 139 13.23 -16.65 6.61
N LEU A 140 14.48 -16.25 6.32
CA LEU A 140 15.50 -17.16 5.78
C LEU A 140 15.86 -18.26 6.78
N LYS A 141 16.08 -17.91 8.06
CA LYS A 141 16.37 -18.88 9.13
C LYS A 141 15.26 -19.93 9.32
N ASN A 142 14.02 -19.55 9.03
CA ASN A 142 12.85 -20.41 9.09
C ASN A 142 12.61 -21.22 7.80
N GLY A 143 13.61 -21.35 6.91
CA GLY A 143 13.47 -22.14 5.69
C GLY A 143 12.46 -21.56 4.70
N LEU A 144 12.37 -20.23 4.62
CA LEU A 144 11.46 -19.50 3.73
C LEU A 144 9.97 -19.64 4.11
N GLU A 145 9.70 -19.90 5.39
CA GLU A 145 8.35 -19.92 5.95
C GLU A 145 8.03 -18.69 6.79
N LYS A 146 6.84 -18.14 6.57
CA LYS A 146 6.35 -16.96 7.30
C LYS A 146 5.53 -17.36 8.51
N ASN A 147 5.83 -16.74 9.64
CA ASN A 147 4.90 -16.72 10.76
C ASN A 147 3.76 -15.70 10.51
N PRO A 148 2.64 -15.76 11.25
CA PRO A 148 1.53 -14.83 11.08
C PRO A 148 1.91 -13.35 11.17
N ALA A 149 2.85 -13.00 12.06
CA ALA A 149 3.28 -11.63 12.27
C ALA A 149 4.04 -11.01 11.08
N MET A 150 4.73 -11.84 10.27
CA MET A 150 5.43 -11.43 9.05
C MET A 150 4.47 -11.15 7.89
N ARG A 151 3.25 -11.69 7.94
CA ARG A 151 2.24 -11.57 6.88
C ARG A 151 1.33 -10.36 7.06
N GLU A 152 1.26 -9.81 8.27
CA GLU A 152 0.33 -8.75 8.63
C GLU A 152 0.95 -7.35 8.49
N ALA A 153 0.28 -6.48 7.72
CA ALA A 153 0.62 -5.07 7.63
C ALA A 153 0.12 -4.33 8.88
N LYS A 154 1.02 -3.58 9.54
CA LYS A 154 0.78 -2.98 10.87
C LYS A 154 0.55 -1.47 10.84
N PHE A 155 0.99 -0.80 9.77
CA PHE A 155 0.97 0.66 9.62
C PHE A 155 1.39 1.42 10.91
N PRO A 156 2.63 1.24 11.42
CA PRO A 156 3.09 1.82 12.68
C PRO A 156 3.13 3.36 12.67
N SER A 157 3.31 3.97 13.86
CA SER A 157 3.39 5.42 14.06
C SER A 157 4.39 6.12 13.12
N THR A 158 5.54 5.50 12.86
CA THR A 158 6.55 6.04 11.94
C THR A 158 6.04 6.17 10.51
N GLN A 159 5.23 5.22 10.03
CA GLN A 159 4.61 5.28 8.70
C GLN A 159 3.46 6.28 8.68
N ARG A 160 2.69 6.39 9.77
CA ARG A 160 1.62 7.39 9.93
C ARG A 160 2.17 8.80 9.87
N ILE A 161 3.25 9.09 10.60
CA ILE A 161 3.93 10.40 10.55
C ILE A 161 4.44 10.69 9.14
N GLN A 162 5.05 9.70 8.48
CA GLN A 162 5.51 9.87 7.09
C GLN A 162 4.34 10.23 6.14
N MET A 163 3.17 9.59 6.29
CA MET A 163 2.00 9.93 5.47
C MET A 163 1.45 11.30 5.81
N ALA A 164 1.35 11.63 7.10
CA ALA A 164 0.87 12.92 7.57
C ALA A 164 1.72 14.07 7.03
N VAL A 165 3.06 13.95 7.11
CA VAL A 165 4.01 14.95 6.62
C VAL A 165 3.94 15.08 5.10
N ALA A 166 3.90 13.96 4.37
CA ALA A 166 3.83 13.99 2.92
C ALA A 166 2.57 14.73 2.45
N TRP A 167 1.40 14.34 2.96
CA TRP A 167 0.12 14.96 2.58
C TRP A 167 0.02 16.40 3.05
N ALA A 168 0.43 16.71 4.29
CA ALA A 168 0.40 18.07 4.80
C ALA A 168 1.27 19.00 3.94
N LEU A 169 2.44 18.55 3.49
CA LEU A 169 3.29 19.33 2.59
C LEU A 169 2.60 19.61 1.26
N LEU A 170 2.07 18.58 0.60
CA LEU A 170 1.40 18.73 -0.70
C LEU A 170 0.19 19.66 -0.60
N LEU A 171 -0.67 19.42 0.39
CA LEU A 171 -1.84 20.25 0.65
C LEU A 171 -1.47 21.68 1.07
N SER A 172 -0.35 21.90 1.77
CA SER A 172 0.13 23.24 2.11
C SER A 172 0.46 24.06 0.86
N LEU A 173 1.04 23.42 -0.16
CA LEU A 173 1.34 24.09 -1.43
C LEU A 173 0.05 24.50 -2.15
N ILE A 174 -0.92 23.58 -2.24
CA ILE A 174 -2.24 23.86 -2.85
C ILE A 174 -2.95 24.98 -2.08
N LEU A 175 -2.98 24.87 -0.76
CA LEU A 175 -3.61 25.84 0.13
C LEU A 175 -2.95 27.21 0.03
N ALA A 176 -1.61 27.29 -0.06
CA ALA A 176 -0.90 28.54 -0.23
C ALA A 176 -1.24 29.22 -1.56
N VAL A 177 -1.29 28.47 -2.67
CA VAL A 177 -1.66 29.01 -3.99
C VAL A 177 -3.06 29.62 -3.97
N VAL A 178 -4.00 29.03 -3.22
CA VAL A 178 -5.37 29.53 -3.09
C VAL A 178 -5.47 30.70 -2.10
N LEU A 179 -4.81 30.62 -0.94
CA LEU A 179 -4.97 31.61 0.14
C LEU A 179 -4.14 32.87 -0.04
N ILE A 180 -2.96 32.83 -0.64
CA ILE A 180 -2.12 34.01 -0.84
C ILE A 180 -2.87 35.15 -1.58
N PRO A 181 -3.59 34.89 -2.70
CA PRO A 181 -4.35 35.96 -3.38
C PRO A 181 -5.67 36.34 -2.69
N LEU A 182 -6.30 35.42 -1.93
CA LEU A 182 -7.65 35.62 -1.39
C LEU A 182 -7.67 36.09 0.07
N TRP A 183 -6.72 35.61 0.88
CA TRP A 183 -6.66 35.82 2.32
C TRP A 183 -5.25 35.57 2.88
N ARG A 184 -4.33 36.49 2.55
CA ARG A 184 -2.90 36.36 2.87
C ARG A 184 -2.62 36.14 4.35
N GLU A 185 -3.30 36.85 5.24
CA GLU A 185 -3.12 36.78 6.69
C GLU A 185 -3.47 35.40 7.27
N ALA A 186 -4.48 34.73 6.71
CA ALA A 186 -4.89 33.39 7.14
C ALA A 186 -3.98 32.27 6.61
N THR A 187 -3.10 32.56 5.64
CA THR A 187 -2.30 31.52 4.96
C THR A 187 -1.43 30.72 5.93
N VAL A 188 -0.64 31.40 6.77
CA VAL A 188 0.26 30.73 7.72
C VAL A 188 -0.53 29.99 8.81
N PRO A 189 -1.53 30.60 9.50
CA PRO A 189 -2.37 29.88 10.46
C PRO A 189 -3.06 28.65 9.87
N SER A 190 -3.62 28.74 8.65
CA SER A 190 -4.29 27.60 8.01
C SER A 190 -3.32 26.48 7.65
N ILE A 191 -2.09 26.79 7.22
CA ILE A 191 -1.04 25.79 7.01
C ILE A 191 -0.68 25.09 8.34
N LEU A 192 -0.46 25.85 9.41
CA LEU A 192 -0.14 25.26 10.72
C LEU A 192 -1.28 24.35 11.21
N LEU A 193 -2.53 24.78 11.05
CA LEU A 193 -3.71 23.98 11.38
C LEU A 193 -3.79 22.71 10.53
N LEU A 194 -3.57 22.80 9.21
CA LEU A 194 -3.53 21.65 8.31
C LEU A 194 -2.50 20.61 8.78
N TRP A 195 -1.29 21.03 9.17
CA TRP A 195 -0.27 20.12 9.69
C TRP A 195 -0.70 19.47 11.01
N ALA A 196 -1.26 20.25 11.94
CA ALA A 196 -1.78 19.74 13.20
C ALA A 196 -2.90 18.72 13.00
N LEU A 197 -3.86 19.02 12.12
CA LEU A 197 -4.97 18.12 11.78
C LEU A 197 -4.48 16.87 11.07
N SER A 198 -3.55 17.00 10.11
CA SER A 198 -2.96 15.84 9.42
C SER A 198 -2.27 14.91 10.42
N LEU A 199 -1.44 15.43 11.31
CA LEU A 199 -0.80 14.64 12.36
C LEU A 199 -1.83 14.00 13.30
N LEU A 200 -2.85 14.76 13.73
CA LEU A 200 -3.91 14.27 14.60
C LEU A 200 -4.65 13.09 13.97
N VAL A 201 -5.13 13.23 12.73
CA VAL A 201 -5.86 12.20 12.00
C VAL A 201 -5.01 10.94 11.85
N TYR A 202 -3.78 11.07 11.34
CA TYR A 202 -2.93 9.90 11.11
C TYR A 202 -2.46 9.24 12.41
N LEU A 203 -2.12 9.99 13.46
CA LEU A 203 -1.65 9.40 14.73
C LEU A 203 -2.78 8.74 15.53
N SER A 204 -3.98 9.31 15.47
CA SER A 204 -5.17 8.75 16.14
C SER A 204 -5.77 7.54 15.41
N PHE A 205 -5.25 7.17 14.23
CA PHE A 205 -5.69 6.03 13.42
C PHE A 205 -6.02 4.74 14.21
N PRO A 206 -5.18 4.25 15.15
CA PRO A 206 -5.48 3.03 15.92
C PRO A 206 -6.76 3.10 16.74
N LEU A 207 -7.11 4.31 17.18
CA LEU A 207 -8.28 4.51 18.03
C LEU A 207 -9.52 4.13 17.24
N TYR A 208 -9.58 4.49 15.95
CA TYR A 208 -10.76 4.30 15.13
C TYR A 208 -10.66 3.24 14.03
N GLU A 209 -9.48 2.67 13.75
CA GLU A 209 -9.28 1.61 12.74
C GLU A 209 -10.27 0.45 12.91
N ARG A 210 -10.62 0.09 14.16
CA ARG A 210 -11.55 -1.02 14.45
C ARG A 210 -12.97 -0.79 13.90
N TRP A 211 -13.39 0.47 13.77
CA TRP A 211 -14.70 0.82 13.21
C TRP A 211 -14.62 1.08 11.70
N LEU A 212 -13.42 1.09 11.12
CA LEU A 212 -13.19 1.20 9.68
C LEU A 212 -13.32 -0.17 8.98
N THR A 213 -14.48 -0.80 9.12
CA THR A 213 -14.79 -2.05 8.40
C THR A 213 -14.98 -1.80 6.91
N SER A 214 -14.99 -2.86 6.09
CA SER A 214 -15.14 -2.76 4.62
C SER A 214 -16.41 -2.03 4.16
N THR A 215 -17.43 -1.95 5.01
CA THR A 215 -18.69 -1.22 4.79
C THR A 215 -18.71 0.18 5.43
N GLY A 216 -17.73 0.54 6.27
CA GLY A 216 -17.74 1.68 7.19
C GLY A 216 -17.28 3.04 6.62
N SER A 217 -17.08 3.18 5.31
CA SER A 217 -16.68 4.46 4.68
C SER A 217 -17.56 5.69 5.05
N ASN A 218 -18.85 5.48 5.29
CA ASN A 218 -19.75 6.55 5.75
C ASN A 218 -19.34 7.07 7.13
N LEU A 219 -18.75 6.23 7.99
CA LEU A 219 -18.24 6.64 9.29
C LEU A 219 -17.05 7.60 9.15
N VAL A 220 -16.17 7.37 8.17
CA VAL A 220 -15.04 8.27 7.88
C VAL A 220 -15.57 9.63 7.44
N LEU A 221 -16.49 9.64 6.48
CA LEU A 221 -17.09 10.89 5.98
C LEU A 221 -17.85 11.65 7.06
N VAL A 222 -18.62 10.94 7.90
CA VAL A 222 -19.31 11.52 9.07
C VAL A 222 -18.29 12.08 10.07
N GLY A 223 -17.20 11.36 10.34
CA GLY A 223 -16.13 11.82 11.23
C GLY A 223 -15.48 13.11 10.74
N PHE A 224 -15.18 13.20 9.44
CA PHE A 224 -14.67 14.43 8.83
C PHE A 224 -15.71 15.55 8.82
N ALA A 225 -17.00 15.26 8.59
CA ALA A 225 -18.06 16.26 8.68
C ALA A 225 -18.19 16.84 10.11
N ILE A 226 -18.11 15.99 11.14
CA ILE A 226 -18.09 16.43 12.55
C ILE A 226 -16.86 17.31 12.81
N LEU A 227 -15.68 16.89 12.34
CA LEU A 227 -14.45 17.66 12.48
C LEU A 227 -14.56 19.03 11.80
N TRP A 228 -15.19 19.11 10.62
CA TRP A 228 -15.46 20.37 9.94
C TRP A 228 -16.40 21.28 10.73
N VAL A 229 -17.51 20.74 11.27
CA VAL A 229 -18.42 21.50 12.15
C VAL A 229 -17.69 22.07 13.36
N ILE A 230 -16.83 21.27 13.99
CA ILE A 230 -15.98 21.73 15.12
C ILE A 230 -15.09 22.89 14.69
N LEU A 231 -14.45 22.82 13.52
CA LEU A 231 -13.62 23.92 13.02
C LEU A 231 -14.43 25.18 12.70
N VAL A 232 -15.62 25.05 12.13
CA VAL A 232 -16.52 26.19 11.88
C VAL A 232 -16.90 26.85 13.20
N LEU A 233 -17.34 26.07 14.20
CA LEU A 233 -17.67 26.57 15.53
C LEU A 233 -16.46 27.24 16.20
N ALA A 234 -15.27 26.66 16.11
CA ALA A 234 -14.04 27.26 16.62
C ALA A 234 -13.74 28.62 15.96
N GLY A 235 -13.96 28.74 14.64
CA GLY A 235 -13.83 30.01 13.93
C GLY A 235 -14.87 31.05 14.35
N LEU A 236 -16.11 30.64 14.61
CA LEU A 236 -17.15 31.54 15.13
C LEU A 236 -16.82 32.05 16.52
N VAL A 237 -16.31 31.18 17.40
CA VAL A 237 -15.84 31.58 18.74
C VAL A 237 -14.67 32.55 18.63
N TYR A 238 -13.70 32.28 17.75
CA TYR A 238 -12.59 33.19 17.48
C TYR A 238 -13.08 34.57 17.04
N ALA A 239 -13.99 34.64 16.06
CA ALA A 239 -14.55 35.89 15.58
C ALA A 239 -15.31 36.66 16.68
N ALA A 240 -16.02 35.96 17.56
CA ALA A 240 -16.73 36.56 18.69
C ALA A 240 -15.80 37.13 19.77
N VAL A 241 -14.66 36.45 20.04
CA VAL A 241 -13.70 36.87 21.08
C VAL A 241 -12.82 38.03 20.62
N PHE A 242 -12.37 38.01 19.36
CA PHE A 242 -11.43 39.01 18.83
C PHE A 242 -12.11 40.16 18.08
N GLY A 243 -13.44 40.16 17.99
CA GLY A 243 -14.22 41.26 17.39
C GLY A 243 -14.27 41.25 15.85
N ASP A 244 -13.72 40.22 15.20
CA ASP A 244 -13.68 40.07 13.74
C ASP A 244 -14.98 39.48 13.15
N TRP A 245 -16.13 39.72 13.79
CA TRP A 245 -17.42 39.19 13.36
C TRP A 245 -17.90 39.86 12.07
N SER A 246 -17.47 39.29 10.94
CA SER A 246 -17.96 39.66 9.61
C SER A 246 -18.46 38.44 8.86
N TRP A 247 -19.56 38.59 8.13
CA TRP A 247 -20.05 37.53 7.23
C TRP A 247 -18.98 37.10 6.21
N GLY A 248 -18.11 38.01 5.79
CA GLY A 248 -16.97 37.72 4.93
C GLY A 248 -15.95 36.76 5.58
N PHE A 249 -15.61 36.96 6.85
CA PHE A 249 -14.75 36.05 7.60
C PHE A 249 -15.37 34.66 7.71
N VAL A 250 -16.63 34.58 8.13
CA VAL A 250 -17.34 33.29 8.34
C VAL A 250 -17.40 32.48 7.05
N LEU A 251 -17.73 33.12 5.92
CA LEU A 251 -17.80 32.44 4.62
C LEU A 251 -16.43 31.96 4.15
N ARG A 252 -15.39 32.80 4.26
CA ARG A 252 -14.02 32.42 3.87
C ARG A 252 -13.50 31.29 4.77
N TRP A 253 -13.71 31.38 6.08
CA TRP A 253 -13.30 30.34 7.02
C TRP A 253 -14.03 29.02 6.78
N GLY A 254 -15.35 29.08 6.62
CA GLY A 254 -16.17 27.91 6.30
C GLY A 254 -15.71 27.20 5.03
N LEU A 255 -15.41 27.97 3.97
CA LEU A 255 -14.89 27.43 2.72
C LEU A 255 -13.50 26.81 2.87
N VAL A 256 -12.56 27.52 3.49
CA VAL A 256 -11.17 27.07 3.66
C VAL A 256 -11.08 25.84 4.56
N SER A 257 -11.77 25.86 5.70
CA SER A 257 -11.87 24.69 6.58
C SER A 257 -12.58 23.52 5.90
N GLY A 258 -13.58 23.78 5.05
CA GLY A 258 -14.29 22.76 4.28
C GLY A 258 -13.39 22.09 3.26
N ILE A 259 -12.66 22.87 2.45
CA ILE A 259 -11.68 22.35 1.49
C ILE A 259 -10.59 21.56 2.21
N MET A 260 -10.03 22.11 3.30
CA MET A 260 -8.99 21.44 4.08
C MET A 260 -9.45 20.08 4.62
N ILE A 261 -10.63 20.01 5.22
CA ILE A 261 -11.17 18.76 5.78
C ILE A 261 -11.54 17.77 4.67
N PHE A 262 -12.13 18.25 3.58
CA PHE A 262 -12.47 17.40 2.43
C PHE A 262 -11.21 16.78 1.81
N SER A 263 -10.17 17.59 1.59
CA SER A 263 -8.87 17.09 1.10
C SER A 263 -8.27 16.06 2.05
N LEU A 264 -8.16 16.36 3.35
CA LEU A 264 -7.66 15.40 4.35
C LEU A 264 -8.50 14.10 4.37
N GLY A 265 -9.81 14.22 4.15
CA GLY A 265 -10.71 13.08 4.05
C GLY A 265 -10.42 12.19 2.85
N LEU A 266 -10.26 12.77 1.66
CA LEU A 266 -9.88 12.03 0.45
C LEU A 266 -8.50 11.37 0.59
N ASP A 267 -7.54 12.09 1.16
CA ASP A 267 -6.17 11.63 1.34
C ASP A 267 -6.08 10.44 2.29
N PHE A 268 -6.90 10.45 3.34
CA PHE A 268 -6.99 9.36 4.30
C PHE A 268 -7.48 8.06 3.62
N LEU A 269 -8.38 8.17 2.64
CA LEU A 269 -8.88 7.03 1.87
C LEU A 269 -7.81 6.50 0.90
N GLY A 270 -7.15 5.40 1.26
CA GLY A 270 -6.20 4.69 0.36
C GLY A 270 -4.73 4.99 0.61
N SER A 271 -4.40 5.70 1.69
CA SER A 271 -3.01 5.97 2.11
C SER A 271 -2.32 4.79 2.80
N THR A 272 -3.06 3.71 3.10
CA THR A 272 -2.54 2.57 3.86
C THR A 272 -3.02 1.23 3.33
N PRO A 273 -2.16 0.19 3.28
CA PRO A 273 -2.56 -1.15 2.86
C PRO A 273 -3.53 -1.83 3.84
N VAL A 274 -3.73 -1.25 5.03
CA VAL A 274 -4.67 -1.78 6.02
C VAL A 274 -6.11 -1.30 5.85
N PHE A 275 -6.34 -0.29 5.01
CA PHE A 275 -7.65 0.29 4.78
C PHE A 275 -7.80 0.72 3.31
N LYS A 276 -8.74 0.10 2.59
CA LYS A 276 -8.97 0.39 1.17
C LYS A 276 -9.74 1.71 1.01
N SER A 277 -9.38 2.48 -0.02
CA SER A 277 -10.08 3.73 -0.35
C SER A 277 -11.58 3.50 -0.56
N GLY A 278 -12.40 4.32 0.09
CA GLY A 278 -13.85 4.17 0.07
C GLY A 278 -14.53 4.58 -1.23
N LEU A 279 -13.90 5.24 -2.19
CA LEU A 279 -14.66 5.85 -3.30
C LEU A 279 -15.12 4.87 -4.40
N HIS A 280 -14.67 3.62 -4.37
CA HIS A 280 -14.99 2.63 -5.40
C HIS A 280 -15.98 1.58 -4.89
N GLU A 281 -16.96 1.20 -5.73
CA GLU A 281 -17.96 0.14 -5.43
C GLU A 281 -17.31 -1.20 -5.04
N ASP A 282 -16.11 -1.39 -5.54
CA ASP A 282 -15.14 -2.45 -5.27
C ASP A 282 -14.88 -2.74 -3.77
N ARG A 283 -15.22 -1.80 -2.88
CA ARG A 283 -15.17 -1.96 -1.41
C ARG A 283 -16.28 -2.88 -0.86
N LEU A 284 -17.39 -2.99 -1.59
CA LEU A 284 -18.56 -3.77 -1.19
C LEU A 284 -18.44 -5.26 -1.58
N LEU A 285 -17.41 -5.59 -2.35
CA LEU A 285 -17.14 -6.97 -2.76
C LEU A 285 -16.78 -7.83 -1.56
N LYS A 286 -17.38 -9.02 -1.46
CA LYS A 286 -17.01 -10.05 -0.48
C LYS A 286 -16.21 -11.14 -1.15
N VAL A 287 -15.15 -11.61 -0.49
CA VAL A 287 -14.40 -12.78 -0.97
C VAL A 287 -15.18 -14.04 -0.60
N MET A 288 -15.51 -14.84 -1.60
CA MET A 288 -16.13 -16.15 -1.45
C MET A 288 -15.07 -17.23 -1.65
N LEU A 289 -15.04 -18.20 -0.73
CA LEU A 289 -14.22 -19.40 -0.85
C LEU A 289 -15.13 -20.56 -1.26
N ASP A 290 -14.74 -21.24 -2.34
CA ASP A 290 -15.32 -22.50 -2.77
C ASP A 290 -14.54 -23.66 -2.14
N GLU A 291 -15.14 -24.30 -1.15
CA GLU A 291 -14.54 -25.43 -0.46
C GLU A 291 -14.37 -26.67 -1.35
N GLN A 292 -15.21 -26.87 -2.37
CA GLN A 292 -15.11 -28.03 -3.25
C GLN A 292 -13.86 -27.93 -4.13
N THR A 293 -13.57 -26.72 -4.59
CA THR A 293 -12.39 -26.44 -5.41
C THR A 293 -11.12 -26.26 -4.57
N CYS A 294 -11.25 -25.84 -3.30
CA CYS A 294 -10.10 -25.61 -2.43
C CYS A 294 -9.30 -26.90 -2.15
N ARG A 295 -7.97 -26.76 -2.18
CA ARG A 295 -6.99 -27.83 -1.91
C ARG A 295 -5.99 -27.46 -0.80
N GLY A 296 -6.23 -26.37 -0.07
CA GLY A 296 -5.43 -26.04 1.13
C GLY A 296 -3.96 -25.73 0.89
N VAL A 297 -3.56 -25.30 -0.33
CA VAL A 297 -2.16 -24.96 -0.63
C VAL A 297 -1.66 -23.78 0.20
N GLY A 298 -2.54 -22.81 0.47
CA GLY A 298 -2.28 -21.71 1.40
C GLY A 298 -1.62 -20.46 0.82
N TYR A 299 -1.60 -20.28 -0.50
CA TYR A 299 -1.20 -18.99 -1.11
C TYR A 299 -2.03 -17.81 -0.58
N CYS A 300 -3.34 -18.01 -0.39
CA CYS A 300 -4.23 -17.00 0.21
C CYS A 300 -3.76 -16.53 1.59
N GLU A 301 -3.25 -17.45 2.40
CA GLU A 301 -2.68 -17.19 3.72
C GLU A 301 -1.36 -16.44 3.60
N GLN A 302 -0.48 -16.86 2.68
CA GLN A 302 0.81 -16.23 2.45
C GLN A 302 0.70 -14.78 1.96
N VAL A 303 -0.30 -14.43 1.15
CA VAL A 303 -0.35 -13.11 0.51
C VAL A 303 -1.34 -12.14 1.16
N CYS A 304 -2.13 -12.58 2.14
CA CYS A 304 -3.11 -11.73 2.80
C CYS A 304 -2.44 -10.75 3.79
N PRO A 305 -2.42 -9.43 3.52
CA PRO A 305 -1.79 -8.45 4.42
C PRO A 305 -2.58 -8.18 5.70
N ARG A 306 -3.80 -8.72 5.80
CA ARG A 306 -4.71 -8.59 6.96
C ARG A 306 -4.87 -9.89 7.73
N ASN A 307 -4.08 -10.91 7.37
CA ASN A 307 -4.07 -12.22 8.00
C ASN A 307 -5.49 -12.82 8.11
N CYS A 308 -6.33 -12.66 7.07
CA CYS A 308 -7.74 -13.05 7.13
C CYS A 308 -7.95 -14.57 7.10
N TYR A 309 -6.98 -15.32 6.58
CA TYR A 309 -7.10 -16.76 6.32
C TYR A 309 -6.42 -17.62 7.38
N GLU A 310 -6.93 -18.84 7.54
CA GLU A 310 -6.26 -19.97 8.18
C GLU A 310 -6.32 -21.17 7.24
N VAL A 311 -5.30 -22.03 7.28
CA VAL A 311 -5.21 -23.19 6.38
C VAL A 311 -5.01 -24.43 7.22
N ASP A 312 -6.02 -25.28 7.22
CA ASP A 312 -5.96 -26.62 7.80
C ASP A 312 -5.18 -27.52 6.83
N ARG A 313 -4.00 -27.93 7.27
CA ARG A 313 -3.08 -28.78 6.49
C ARG A 313 -3.49 -30.23 6.47
N GLU A 314 -4.25 -30.71 7.46
CA GLU A 314 -4.75 -32.08 7.52
C GLU A 314 -5.97 -32.25 6.61
N ARG A 315 -6.91 -31.29 6.67
CA ARG A 315 -8.12 -31.31 5.82
C ARG A 315 -7.86 -30.79 4.41
N HIS A 316 -6.70 -30.17 4.18
CA HIS A 316 -6.36 -29.47 2.94
C HIS A 316 -7.42 -28.43 2.56
N LYS A 317 -7.86 -27.61 3.52
CA LYS A 317 -8.84 -26.53 3.32
C LYS A 317 -8.39 -25.23 3.95
N ALA A 318 -8.69 -24.14 3.25
CA ALA A 318 -8.58 -22.80 3.82
C ALA A 318 -9.90 -22.41 4.49
N SER A 319 -9.85 -21.49 5.44
CA SER A 319 -11.00 -20.82 6.03
C SER A 319 -10.73 -19.30 6.07
N LEU A 320 -11.79 -18.50 6.20
CA LEU A 320 -11.71 -17.03 6.24
C LEU A 320 -12.36 -16.48 7.52
N PRO A 321 -11.84 -16.81 8.72
CA PRO A 321 -12.47 -16.46 10.00
C PRO A 321 -12.50 -14.95 10.26
N ARG A 322 -11.62 -14.18 9.62
CA ARG A 322 -11.47 -12.72 9.82
C ARG A 322 -11.84 -11.92 8.56
N GLN A 323 -12.95 -12.30 7.92
CA GLN A 323 -13.42 -11.69 6.66
C GLN A 323 -13.70 -10.18 6.79
N GLU A 324 -14.12 -9.73 7.96
CA GLU A 324 -14.40 -8.33 8.29
C GLU A 324 -13.19 -7.40 8.17
N ARG A 325 -11.97 -7.96 8.28
CA ARG A 325 -10.71 -7.22 8.11
C ARG A 325 -10.25 -7.15 6.65
N CYS A 326 -10.93 -7.83 5.74
CA CYS A 326 -10.54 -7.90 4.34
C CYS A 326 -10.59 -6.50 3.72
N VAL A 327 -9.53 -6.15 3.00
CA VAL A 327 -9.39 -4.89 2.25
C VAL A 327 -9.65 -5.07 0.74
N GLN A 328 -10.25 -6.20 0.34
CA GLN A 328 -10.67 -6.47 -1.04
C GLN A 328 -9.57 -6.20 -2.10
N CYS A 329 -8.30 -6.48 -1.78
CA CYS A 329 -7.17 -6.25 -2.69
C CYS A 329 -7.10 -7.29 -3.82
N GLY A 330 -7.68 -8.48 -3.62
CA GLY A 330 -7.72 -9.54 -4.63
C GLY A 330 -6.46 -10.41 -4.72
N ALA A 331 -5.41 -10.15 -3.94
CA ALA A 331 -4.17 -10.95 -3.99
C ALA A 331 -4.41 -12.46 -3.80
N CYS A 332 -5.29 -12.84 -2.87
CA CYS A 332 -5.62 -14.25 -2.63
C CYS A 332 -6.32 -14.92 -3.83
N ILE A 333 -7.07 -14.16 -4.64
CA ILE A 333 -7.73 -14.65 -5.86
C ILE A 333 -6.71 -14.82 -6.97
N VAL A 334 -5.86 -13.82 -7.19
CA VAL A 334 -4.80 -13.85 -8.22
C VAL A 334 -3.87 -15.05 -8.00
N GLN A 335 -3.45 -15.27 -6.75
CA GLN A 335 -2.47 -16.31 -6.40
C GLN A 335 -3.05 -17.70 -6.18
N CYS A 336 -4.37 -17.90 -6.21
CA CYS A 336 -4.93 -19.24 -6.01
C CYS A 336 -4.70 -20.09 -7.27
N PRO A 337 -3.93 -21.20 -7.21
CA PRO A 337 -3.66 -22.01 -8.39
C PRO A 337 -4.87 -22.85 -8.83
N PHE A 338 -5.86 -23.01 -7.95
CA PHE A 338 -7.08 -23.79 -8.17
C PHE A 338 -8.32 -22.92 -8.39
N ASP A 339 -8.20 -21.59 -8.41
CA ASP A 339 -9.35 -20.72 -8.66
C ASP A 339 -10.53 -20.87 -7.68
N ALA A 340 -10.22 -21.28 -6.44
CA ALA A 340 -11.17 -21.51 -5.35
C ALA A 340 -11.71 -20.21 -4.70
N LEU A 341 -11.20 -19.04 -5.07
CA LEU A 341 -11.55 -17.77 -4.45
C LEU A 341 -12.12 -16.80 -5.47
N ARG A 342 -13.23 -16.12 -5.16
CA ARG A 342 -13.93 -15.20 -6.06
C ARG A 342 -14.42 -13.97 -5.32
N PHE A 343 -14.74 -12.90 -6.04
CA PHE A 343 -15.51 -11.80 -5.45
C PHE A 343 -16.99 -11.96 -5.75
N ARG A 344 -17.84 -11.57 -4.79
CA ARG A 344 -19.28 -11.43 -4.96
C ARG A 344 -19.69 -9.99 -4.64
N SER A 345 -20.45 -9.37 -5.53
CA SER A 345 -21.02 -8.05 -5.32
C SER A 345 -22.26 -8.07 -4.43
N PRO A 346 -22.71 -6.92 -3.90
CA PRO A 346 -23.99 -6.83 -3.20
C PRO A 346 -25.21 -7.21 -4.07
N SER A 347 -25.14 -7.00 -5.38
CA SER A 347 -26.18 -7.40 -6.34
C SER A 347 -26.21 -8.90 -6.62
N GLY A 348 -25.26 -9.67 -6.07
CA GLY A 348 -25.16 -11.13 -6.25
C GLY A 348 -24.28 -11.55 -7.43
N GLU A 349 -23.77 -10.61 -8.22
CA GLU A 349 -22.84 -10.88 -9.32
C GLU A 349 -21.53 -11.50 -8.78
N VAL A 350 -21.05 -12.55 -9.45
CA VAL A 350 -19.78 -13.23 -9.09
C VAL A 350 -18.72 -12.86 -10.11
N LEU A 351 -17.68 -12.17 -9.66
CA LEU A 351 -16.51 -11.86 -10.47
C LEU A 351 -15.55 -13.05 -10.46
N SER A 352 -15.27 -13.60 -11.64
CA SER A 352 -14.39 -14.75 -11.81
C SER A 352 -12.93 -14.41 -11.52
N PRO A 353 -12.09 -15.40 -11.15
CA PRO A 353 -10.65 -15.19 -10.94
C PRO A 353 -9.95 -14.63 -12.18
N GLU A 354 -10.37 -15.07 -13.37
CA GLU A 354 -9.86 -14.56 -14.64
C GLU A 354 -10.17 -13.06 -14.83
N THR A 355 -11.40 -12.63 -14.54
CA THR A 355 -11.77 -11.20 -14.53
C THR A 355 -10.91 -10.43 -13.54
N ILE A 356 -10.65 -10.97 -12.36
CA ILE A 356 -9.78 -10.32 -11.36
C ILE A 356 -8.34 -10.22 -11.85
N ARG A 357 -7.79 -11.28 -12.45
CA ARG A 357 -6.46 -11.22 -13.07
C ARG A 357 -6.42 -10.17 -14.19
N ARG A 358 -7.44 -10.12 -15.05
CA ARG A 358 -7.45 -9.23 -16.23
C ARG A 358 -7.71 -7.76 -15.90
N PHE A 359 -8.70 -7.47 -15.04
CA PHE A 359 -9.28 -6.13 -14.87
C PHE A 359 -8.98 -5.48 -13.52
N LYS A 360 -8.91 -6.25 -12.42
CA LYS A 360 -8.63 -5.66 -11.09
C LYS A 360 -7.17 -5.22 -10.93
N LEU A 361 -6.32 -5.52 -11.91
CA LEU A 361 -4.87 -5.32 -11.87
C LEU A 361 -4.37 -4.12 -12.67
N ASN A 362 -5.28 -3.40 -13.35
CA ASN A 362 -4.96 -2.16 -14.02
C ASN A 362 -6.10 -1.18 -13.75
N LEU A 363 -5.85 -0.10 -13.03
CA LEU A 363 -6.69 1.12 -13.07
C LEU A 363 -6.83 1.70 -14.52
N MET A 364 -6.24 1.04 -15.53
CA MET A 364 -6.17 1.43 -16.94
C MET A 364 -6.73 0.37 -17.94
N GLY A 365 -7.48 -0.63 -17.49
CA GLY A 365 -8.42 -1.36 -18.37
C GLY A 365 -7.88 -2.30 -19.47
N LYS A 366 -6.58 -2.41 -19.75
CA LYS A 366 -6.04 -3.46 -20.66
C LYS A 366 -4.70 -4.00 -20.16
N ARG A 367 -4.58 -5.33 -20.02
CA ARG A 367 -3.28 -6.01 -20.08
C ARG A 367 -2.89 -6.01 -21.55
N LEU A 368 -1.77 -5.37 -21.92
CA LEU A 368 -1.16 -5.59 -23.24
C LEU A 368 -0.61 -7.00 -23.27
N VAL A 369 -1.50 -7.95 -23.53
CA VAL A 369 -1.19 -9.27 -24.05
C VAL A 369 -2.18 -9.44 -25.19
N GLU A 370 -1.85 -8.80 -26.32
CA GLU A 370 -2.19 -9.36 -27.61
C GLU A 370 -1.02 -10.22 -28.07
#